data_AF-A0A4U0UZK8-F1
#
_entry.id   AF-A0A4U0UZK8-F1
#
_cell.length_a   1.000
_cell.length_b   1.000
_cell.length_c   1.000
_cell.angle_alpha   90.00
_cell.angle_beta   90.00
_cell.angle_gamma   90.00
#
_symmetry.space_group_name_H-M   'P 1'
#
loop_
_entity.id
_entity.type
_entity.pdbx_description
1 polymer ?
#
loop_
_entity_poly.entity_id
_entity_poly.type
_entity_poly.pdbx_seq_one_letter_code
_entity_poly.pdbx_strand_id
1 'polypeptide(L)'
;MSGSAHLPAFHPFGAPRSMPPGYQQLPPAQPRPLYFISRDTGIMVPLIPADELPFNVRLAGVPRVLRMEDTPGMQHVATVAYTGMTYALN
;
A
#
# COMPACT_ATOMS: atom_id res chain seq x y z
N MET A 1 -62.88 21.67 -28.03
CA MET A 1 -62.22 20.48 -27.47
C MET A 1 -60.74 20.78 -27.33
N SER A 2 -60.26 21.07 -26.13
CA SER A 2 -58.83 21.28 -25.86
C SER A 2 -58.46 20.44 -24.64
N GLY A 3 -57.67 19.38 -24.86
CA GLY A 3 -57.27 18.43 -23.83
C GLY A 3 -56.10 19.00 -23.02
N SER A 4 -56.28 19.13 -21.71
CA SER A 4 -55.19 19.46 -20.79
C SER A 4 -54.38 18.21 -20.50
N ALA A 5 -53.10 18.21 -20.88
CA ALA A 5 -52.16 17.14 -20.55
C ALA A 5 -51.81 17.20 -19.05
N HIS A 6 -52.05 16.10 -18.33
CA HIS A 6 -51.65 15.90 -16.95
C HIS A 6 -50.15 15.56 -16.92
N LEU A 7 -49.32 16.42 -16.32
CA LEU A 7 -47.91 16.10 -16.08
C LEU A 7 -47.79 15.19 -14.85
N PRO A 8 -46.98 14.12 -14.89
CA PRO A 8 -46.76 13.28 -13.71
C PRO A 8 -45.98 14.05 -12.64
N ALA A 9 -46.37 13.82 -11.39
CA ALA A 9 -45.67 14.37 -10.23
C ALA A 9 -44.22 13.85 -10.17
N PHE A 10 -43.27 14.77 -9.97
CA PHE A 10 -41.90 14.41 -9.60
C PHE A 10 -41.92 13.75 -8.22
N HIS A 11 -41.66 12.44 -8.17
CA HIS A 11 -41.31 11.77 -6.93
C HIS A 11 -39.81 11.98 -6.68
N PRO A 12 -39.40 12.66 -5.59
CA PRO A 12 -37.98 12.74 -5.26
C PRO A 12 -37.44 11.33 -5.03
N PHE A 13 -36.30 11.04 -5.66
CA PHE A 13 -35.55 9.81 -5.47
C PHE A 13 -35.43 9.50 -3.97
N GLY A 14 -35.76 8.26 -3.64
CA GLY A 14 -35.81 7.76 -2.25
C GLY A 14 -34.55 8.03 -1.46
N ALA A 15 -34.73 8.06 -0.14
CA ALA A 15 -33.71 8.27 0.89
C ALA A 15 -32.37 7.58 0.59
N PRO A 16 -31.23 8.17 1.02
CA PRO A 16 -29.93 7.54 0.86
C PRO A 16 -29.97 6.15 1.52
N ARG A 17 -29.63 5.12 0.75
CA ARG A 17 -29.38 3.77 1.27
C ARG A 17 -28.43 3.91 2.46
N SER A 18 -28.91 3.56 3.65
CA SER A 18 -28.07 3.43 4.84
C SER A 18 -26.92 2.48 4.52
N MET A 19 -25.69 2.96 4.66
CA MET A 19 -24.49 2.15 4.57
C MET A 19 -24.66 0.98 5.55
N PRO A 20 -24.44 -0.29 5.14
CA PRO A 20 -24.54 -1.40 6.08
C PRO A 20 -23.58 -1.19 7.25
N PRO A 21 -24.01 -1.45 8.50
CA PRO A 21 -23.13 -1.44 9.66
C PRO A 21 -22.17 -2.62 9.53
N GLY A 22 -21.03 -2.39 8.89
CA GLY A 22 -20.21 -3.49 8.39
C GLY A 22 -18.84 -3.13 7.81
N TYR A 23 -18.56 -1.85 7.52
CA TYR A 23 -17.21 -1.43 7.12
C TYR A 23 -16.31 -1.38 8.35
N GLN A 24 -16.00 -2.56 8.85
CA GLN A 24 -14.96 -2.77 9.83
C GLN A 24 -13.73 -2.60 8.96
N GLN A 25 -13.11 -1.42 9.07
CA GLN A 25 -11.86 -1.15 8.40
C GLN A 25 -10.95 -2.30 8.78
N LEU A 26 -10.71 -3.22 7.83
CA LEU A 26 -9.75 -4.29 8.06
C LEU A 26 -8.48 -3.58 8.53
N PRO A 27 -7.82 -4.08 9.59
CA PRO A 27 -6.53 -3.53 9.98
C PRO A 27 -5.70 -3.38 8.70
N PRO A 28 -5.07 -2.21 8.46
CA PRO A 28 -4.23 -2.05 7.30
C PRO A 28 -3.30 -3.26 7.23
N ALA A 29 -3.28 -3.93 6.07
CA ALA A 29 -2.51 -5.15 5.91
C ALA A 29 -1.07 -4.84 6.32
N GLN A 30 -0.60 -5.48 7.38
CA GLN A 30 0.77 -5.29 7.82
C GLN A 30 1.69 -5.91 6.76
N PRO A 31 2.73 -5.19 6.30
CA PRO A 31 3.66 -5.77 5.34
C PRO A 31 4.33 -6.99 5.96
N ARG A 32 4.57 -8.00 5.13
CA ARG A 32 5.25 -9.24 5.51
C ARG A 32 6.52 -9.35 4.67
N PRO A 33 7.67 -9.76 5.25
CA PRO A 33 8.85 -9.99 4.45
C PRO A 33 8.58 -11.12 3.43
N LEU A 34 8.71 -10.81 2.15
CA LEU A 34 8.50 -11.76 1.05
C LEU A 34 9.80 -12.30 0.48
N TYR A 35 10.92 -11.61 0.75
CA TYR A 35 12.21 -11.88 0.16
C TYR A 35 13.25 -12.11 1.26
N PHE A 36 14.23 -12.96 0.97
CA PHE A 36 15.32 -13.28 1.88
C PHE A 36 16.59 -13.57 1.10
N ILE A 37 17.73 -13.51 1.80
CA ILE A 37 19.01 -14.03 1.32
C ILE A 37 19.44 -15.22 2.16
N SER A 38 20.08 -16.18 1.51
CA SER A 38 20.86 -17.23 2.20
C SER A 38 22.27 -16.70 2.44
N ARG A 39 22.76 -16.83 3.67
CA ARG A 39 24.17 -16.62 3.99
C ARG A 39 24.99 -17.88 3.72
N ASP A 40 26.30 -17.74 3.62
CA ASP A 40 27.27 -18.85 3.53
C ASP A 40 27.22 -19.78 4.76
N THR A 41 26.75 -19.26 5.90
CA THR A 41 26.42 -20.03 7.11
C THR A 41 25.14 -20.86 7.00
N GLY A 42 24.36 -20.72 5.92
CA GLY A 42 23.07 -21.38 5.73
C GLY A 42 21.88 -20.67 6.42
N ILE A 43 22.12 -19.54 7.10
CA ILE A 43 21.05 -18.75 7.73
C ILE A 43 20.29 -17.96 6.66
N MET A 44 18.95 -18.02 6.72
CA MET A 44 18.05 -17.19 5.92
C MET A 44 17.76 -15.88 6.66
N VAL A 45 17.98 -14.74 5.97
CA VAL A 45 17.77 -13.40 6.55
C VAL A 45 16.77 -12.63 5.67
N PRO A 46 15.73 -12.01 6.24
CA PRO A 46 14.76 -11.24 5.46
C PRO A 46 15.43 -10.04 4.77
N LEU A 47 14.99 -9.75 3.54
CA LEU A 47 15.27 -8.52 2.85
C LEU A 47 14.09 -7.58 3.01
N ILE A 48 14.34 -6.40 3.57
CA ILE A 48 13.36 -5.32 3.74
C ILE A 48 13.86 -4.12 2.93
N PRO A 49 13.10 -3.64 1.93
CA PRO A 49 13.41 -2.39 1.25
C PRO A 49 13.51 -1.23 2.25
N ALA A 50 14.55 -0.39 2.12
CA ALA A 50 14.80 0.68 3.09
C ALA A 50 13.68 1.74 3.10
N ASP A 51 12.97 1.92 1.99
CA ASP A 51 11.80 2.78 1.86
C ASP A 51 10.56 2.25 2.61
N GLU A 52 10.48 0.94 2.84
CA GLU A 52 9.40 0.29 3.62
C GLU A 52 9.63 0.34 5.14
N LEU A 53 10.74 0.92 5.63
CA LEU A 53 10.93 1.17 7.06
C LEU A 53 10.11 2.38 7.52
N PRO A 54 9.61 2.44 8.79
CA PRO A 54 8.99 3.65 9.33
C PRO A 54 9.85 4.89 9.15
N PHE A 55 9.25 6.04 8.83
CA PHE A 55 9.99 7.27 8.47
C PHE A 55 10.92 7.80 9.57
N ASN A 56 10.65 7.46 10.83
CA ASN A 56 11.50 7.79 11.97
C ASN A 56 12.76 6.89 12.08
N VAL A 57 12.85 5.81 11.29
CA VAL A 57 14.01 4.91 11.23
C VAL A 57 14.95 5.39 10.13
N ARG A 58 16.22 5.61 10.50
CA ARG A 58 17.28 5.98 9.57
C ARG A 58 18.45 5.01 9.71
N LEU A 59 18.84 4.40 8.60
CA LEU A 59 20.02 3.57 8.53
C LEU A 59 21.22 4.45 8.14
N ALA A 60 22.26 4.46 8.97
CA ALA A 60 23.47 5.23 8.69
C ALA A 60 24.12 4.73 7.39
N GLY A 61 24.41 5.66 6.47
CA GLY A 61 25.05 5.34 5.18
C GLY A 61 24.16 4.64 4.15
N VAL A 62 22.87 4.41 4.43
CA VAL A 62 21.94 3.76 3.49
C VAL A 62 20.80 4.73 3.15
N PRO A 63 20.82 5.37 1.97
CA PRO A 63 19.72 6.22 1.54
C PRO A 63 18.48 5.37 1.23
N ARG A 64 17.29 5.92 1.49
CA ARG A 64 16.00 5.25 1.18
C ARG A 64 15.73 5.13 -0.32
N VAL A 65 16.32 6.04 -1.09
CA VAL A 65 16.23 6.04 -2.55
C VAL A 65 17.65 6.15 -3.06
N LEU A 66 18.07 5.15 -3.83
CA LEU A 66 19.34 5.14 -4.54
C LEU A 66 19.10 5.67 -5.96
N ARG A 67 20.03 6.48 -6.46
CA ARG A 67 20.10 6.82 -7.88
C ARG A 67 21.01 5.81 -8.58
N MET A 68 20.94 5.76 -9.91
CA MET A 68 21.76 4.83 -10.68
C MET A 68 23.25 5.06 -10.44
N GLU A 69 23.67 6.33 -10.32
CA GLU A 69 25.03 6.72 -9.99
C GLU A 69 25.51 6.28 -8.60
N ASP A 70 24.61 5.93 -7.67
CA ASP A 70 24.93 5.44 -6.33
C ASP A 70 25.11 3.91 -6.28
N THR A 71 24.84 3.21 -7.39
CA THR A 71 24.93 1.74 -7.49
C THR A 71 26.24 1.12 -8.03
N PRO A 72 27.34 1.87 -8.38
CA PRO A 72 28.59 1.24 -8.81
C PRO A 72 29.13 0.22 -7.80
N GLY A 73 29.45 -0.97 -8.30
CA GLY A 73 30.02 -2.06 -7.48
C GLY A 73 29.00 -2.85 -6.67
N MET A 74 27.70 -2.54 -6.75
CA MET A 74 26.64 -3.38 -6.19
C MET A 74 26.49 -4.65 -7.04
N GLN A 75 26.66 -5.82 -6.42
CA GLN A 75 26.73 -7.11 -7.14
C GLN A 75 25.40 -7.87 -7.16
N HIS A 76 24.40 -7.40 -6.42
CA HIS A 76 23.13 -8.08 -6.24
C HIS A 76 21.99 -7.07 -6.39
N VAL A 77 21.25 -7.17 -7.50
CA VAL A 77 20.08 -6.34 -7.81
C VAL A 77 18.90 -7.28 -8.02
N ALA A 78 17.78 -6.97 -7.38
CA ALA A 78 16.51 -7.63 -7.58
C ALA A 78 15.42 -6.57 -7.76
N THR A 79 14.35 -6.92 -8.47
CA THR A 79 13.20 -6.04 -8.68
C THR A 79 12.02 -6.57 -7.89
N VAL A 80 11.46 -5.71 -7.04
CA VAL A 80 10.25 -5.97 -6.25
C VAL A 80 9.22 -4.88 -6.56
N ALA A 81 7.93 -5.22 -6.53
CA ALA A 81 6.86 -4.25 -6.68
C ALA A 81 6.81 -3.31 -5.47
N TYR A 82 6.73 -2.00 -5.70
CA TYR A 82 6.56 -1.02 -4.64
C TYR A 82 5.20 -1.20 -3.97
N THR A 83 5.20 -1.46 -2.66
CA THR A 83 3.97 -1.74 -1.91
C THR A 83 3.31 -0.49 -1.33
N GLY A 84 4.09 0.58 -1.11
CA GLY A 84 3.64 1.78 -0.40
C GLY A 84 3.31 1.56 1.08
N MET A 85 3.62 0.39 1.63
CA MET A 85 3.40 0.05 3.04
C MET A 85 4.70 0.22 3.84
N THR A 86 4.57 0.41 5.16
CA THR A 86 5.73 0.44 6.06
C THR A 86 5.61 -0.58 7.19
N TYR A 87 6.71 -1.20 7.58
CA TYR A 87 6.76 -2.19 8.66
C TYR A 87 6.50 -1.56 10.01
N ALA A 88 5.73 -2.20 10.88
CA ALA A 88 5.71 -1.84 12.29
C ALA A 88 6.99 -2.35 12.97
N LEU A 89 7.63 -1.51 13.78
CA LEU A 89 8.69 -1.94 14.69
C LEU A 89 8.07 -2.21 16.06
N ASN A 90 8.45 -3.34 16.66
CA ASN A 90 7.97 -3.81 17.96
C ASN A 90 9.02 -3.55 19.04
#